data_AF-A0A9Q0KSU8-F1
#
_entry.id   AF-A0A9Q0KSU8-F1
#
_cell.length_a   1.000
_cell.length_b   1.000
_cell.length_c   1.000
_cell.angle_alpha   90.00
_cell.angle_beta   90.00
_cell.angle_gamma   90.00
#
_symmetry.space_group_name_H-M   'P 1'
#
loop_
_entity.id
_entity.type
_entity.pdbx_description
1 polymer ?
#
loop_
_entity_poly.entity_id
_entity_poly.type
_entity_poly.pdbx_seq_one_letter_code
_entity_poly.pdbx_strand_id
1 'polypeptide(L)'
;MEAIKKIPLNLYADDDQLYWNGMHQEWGLLSQDSAYHILSNAKESGFFSLPSSSTNTGWHFIPKAVSKAVWQCKTLPKIKAFLWRCCPEGIPSSEELSCRNCKVDDLCRLCAEAIETIDHILLSYPFARAAWLGAQMILVVPPTHDLKLYQWLHPLISISYPTK
;
A
#
# COMPACT_ATOMS: atom_id res chain seq x y z
N MET A 1 -2.41 30.22 -25.52
CA MET A 1 -1.39 31.21 -25.09
C MET A 1 -1.85 32.10 -23.92
N GLU A 2 -3.16 32.29 -23.70
CA GLU A 2 -3.70 33.14 -22.61
C GLU A 2 -3.38 32.66 -21.19
N ALA A 3 -3.21 31.34 -20.95
CA ALA A 3 -3.00 30.79 -19.60
C ALA A 3 -1.61 31.09 -19.02
N ILE A 4 -0.58 31.21 -19.87
CA ILE A 4 0.81 31.48 -19.44
C ILE A 4 0.93 32.91 -18.89
N LYS A 5 0.16 33.86 -19.43
CA LYS A 5 0.17 35.26 -18.99
C LYS A 5 -0.46 35.48 -17.60
N LYS A 6 -1.15 34.48 -17.05
CA LYS A 6 -1.79 34.54 -15.72
C LYS A 6 -0.90 34.03 -14.59
N ILE A 7 0.29 33.52 -14.90
CA ILE A 7 1.25 33.09 -13.88
C ILE A 7 1.74 34.35 -13.19
N PRO A 8 1.47 34.54 -11.88
CA PRO A 8 1.99 35.70 -11.16
C PRO A 8 3.51 35.60 -11.16
N LEU A 9 4.17 36.60 -11.76
CA LEU A 9 5.60 36.75 -11.64
C LEU A 9 5.91 37.04 -10.17
N ASN A 10 6.90 36.35 -9.61
CA ASN A 10 7.32 36.59 -8.24
C ASN A 10 7.76 38.07 -8.13
N LEU A 11 6.99 38.86 -7.37
CA LEU A 11 7.28 40.29 -7.16
C LEU A 11 8.29 40.52 -6.04
N TYR A 12 8.63 39.45 -5.30
CA TYR A 12 9.73 39.43 -4.36
C TYR A 12 10.95 38.91 -5.11
N ALA A 13 11.89 39.81 -5.36
CA ALA A 13 13.21 39.49 -5.89
C ALA A 13 14.01 38.74 -4.81
N ASP A 14 13.59 37.52 -4.50
CA ASP A 14 14.46 36.55 -3.85
C ASP A 14 15.49 36.12 -4.91
N ASP A 15 16.77 36.14 -4.55
CA ASP A 15 17.84 35.70 -5.45
C ASP A 15 17.53 34.30 -5.97
N ASP A 16 17.65 34.12 -7.30
CA ASP A 16 17.42 32.84 -7.96
C ASP A 16 18.30 31.76 -7.31
N GLN A 17 17.68 30.84 -6.59
CA GLN A 17 18.39 29.74 -5.94
C GLN A 17 18.53 28.55 -6.89
N LEU A 18 19.77 28.22 -7.23
CA LEU A 18 20.13 27.00 -7.96
C LEU A 18 19.88 25.77 -7.08
N TYR A 19 18.70 25.15 -7.22
CA TYR A 19 18.35 23.91 -6.53
C TYR A 19 19.05 22.66 -7.11
N TRP A 20 19.68 22.78 -8.28
CA TRP A 20 20.34 21.69 -9.00
C TRP A 20 21.87 21.69 -8.77
N ASN A 21 22.30 21.70 -7.52
CA ASN A 21 23.72 21.53 -7.18
C ASN A 21 24.14 20.05 -7.33
N GLY A 22 24.70 19.70 -8.49
CA GLY A 22 25.31 18.37 -8.71
C GLY A 22 25.22 17.79 -10.12
N MET A 23 24.72 18.53 -11.12
CA MET A 23 24.72 18.06 -12.51
C MET A 23 26.08 18.26 -13.16
N HIS A 24 26.85 17.18 -13.30
CA HIS A 24 28.10 17.12 -14.06
C HIS A 24 27.87 17.01 -15.59
N GLN A 25 26.79 17.56 -16.14
CA GLN A 25 26.51 17.51 -17.58
C GLN A 25 26.09 18.87 -18.14
N GLU A 26 26.75 19.26 -19.23
CA GLU A 26 26.66 20.57 -19.89
C GLU A 26 25.25 20.89 -20.47
N TRP A 27 24.35 19.89 -20.53
CA TRP A 27 23.06 19.98 -21.22
C TRP A 27 21.84 19.98 -20.29
N GLY A 28 22.03 19.97 -18.97
CA GLY A 28 20.91 20.06 -18.02
C GLY A 28 19.91 18.90 -18.08
N LEU A 29 20.30 17.74 -18.62
CA LEU A 29 19.47 16.54 -18.67
C LEU A 29 19.75 15.65 -17.45
N LEU A 30 18.72 15.31 -16.68
CA LEU A 30 18.84 14.42 -15.53
C LEU A 30 18.91 12.97 -16.01
N SER A 31 20.08 12.34 -15.93
CA SER A 31 20.24 10.90 -16.16
C SER A 31 19.97 10.12 -14.87
N GLN A 32 19.58 8.84 -15.00
CA GLN A 32 19.37 7.95 -13.86
C GLN A 32 20.62 7.87 -12.97
N ASP A 33 21.81 7.80 -13.56
CA ASP A 33 23.09 7.72 -12.82
C ASP A 33 23.41 9.01 -12.06
N SER A 34 23.20 10.18 -12.67
CA SER A 34 23.40 11.48 -12.01
C SER A 34 22.42 11.67 -10.86
N ALA A 35 21.16 11.23 -11.01
CA ALA A 35 20.17 11.27 -9.95
C ALA A 35 20.59 10.40 -8.75
N TYR A 36 21.17 9.22 -8.98
CA TYR A 36 21.68 8.38 -7.90
C TYR A 36 22.84 9.02 -7.13
N HIS A 37 23.77 9.69 -7.83
CA HIS A 37 24.89 10.40 -7.19
C HIS A 37 24.44 11.63 -6.38
N ILE A 38 23.47 12.39 -6.88
CA ILE A 38 22.88 13.52 -6.14
C ILE A 38 22.18 13.00 -4.88
N LEU A 39 21.42 11.91 -5.00
CA LEU A 39 20.74 11.28 -3.86
C LEU A 39 21.71 10.66 -2.84
N SER A 40 22.84 10.10 -3.28
CA SER A 40 23.85 9.57 -2.36
C SER A 40 24.52 10.69 -1.58
N ASN A 41 24.90 11.78 -2.24
CA ASN A 41 25.56 12.92 -1.59
C ASN A 41 24.61 13.70 -0.68
N ALA A 42 23.32 13.79 -1.04
CA ALA A 42 22.29 14.42 -0.21
C ALA A 42 22.02 13.64 1.10
N LYS A 43 22.26 12.32 1.12
CA LYS A 43 22.19 11.52 2.37
C LYS A 43 23.34 11.84 3.32
N GLU A 44 24.52 12.16 2.79
CA GLU A 44 25.73 12.42 3.58
C GLU A 44 25.75 13.84 4.16
N SER A 45 25.18 14.82 3.45
CA SER A 45 25.21 16.22 3.86
C SER A 45 24.19 16.61 4.95
N GLY A 46 23.27 15.71 5.31
CA GLY A 46 22.28 15.94 6.40
C GLY A 46 21.35 17.14 6.21
N PHE A 47 21.42 17.84 5.06
CA PHE A 47 20.75 19.12 4.81
C PHE A 47 19.33 18.95 4.27
N PHE A 48 19.01 17.77 3.73
CA PHE A 48 17.64 17.36 3.44
C PHE A 48 17.33 16.24 4.42
N SER A 49 16.42 16.49 5.38
CA SER A 49 15.66 15.38 5.94
C SER A 49 15.02 14.69 4.74
N LEU A 50 15.59 13.53 4.34
CA LEU A 50 14.89 12.65 3.41
C LEU A 50 13.45 12.60 3.91
N PRO A 51 12.44 12.76 3.06
CA PRO A 51 11.14 12.25 3.42
C PRO A 51 11.41 10.78 3.71
N SER A 52 11.48 10.42 5.00
CA SER A 52 11.48 9.05 5.47
C SER A 52 10.39 8.41 4.65
N SER A 53 10.74 7.47 3.76
CA SER A 53 9.79 6.77 2.87
C SER A 53 8.50 6.61 3.62
N SER A 54 7.48 7.40 3.27
CA SER A 54 6.37 7.80 4.17
C SER A 54 6.14 6.78 5.27
N THR A 55 6.85 6.89 6.41
CA THR A 55 6.75 5.85 7.45
C THR A 55 5.44 5.97 8.24
N ASN A 56 4.46 6.71 7.72
CA ASN A 56 3.14 6.92 8.30
C ASN A 56 1.98 6.69 7.30
N THR A 57 2.12 5.77 6.35
CA THR A 57 0.95 5.30 5.58
C THR A 57 0.85 3.77 5.64
N GLY A 58 -0.05 3.24 6.50
CA GLY A 58 -0.76 1.94 6.50
C GLY A 58 -0.06 0.59 6.21
N TRP A 59 1.04 0.56 5.47
CA TRP A 59 1.63 -0.63 4.84
C TRP A 59 2.66 -1.36 5.72
N HIS A 60 3.00 -0.82 6.90
CA HIS A 60 4.03 -1.35 7.78
C HIS A 60 3.55 -2.40 8.82
N PHE A 61 2.26 -2.76 8.84
CA PHE A 61 1.73 -3.67 9.88
C PHE A 61 1.61 -5.15 9.49
N ILE A 62 2.12 -5.60 8.34
CA ILE A 62 2.13 -7.04 8.05
C ILE A 62 3.28 -7.70 8.82
N PRO A 63 3.03 -8.68 9.71
CA PRO A 63 4.11 -9.44 10.32
C PRO A 63 4.96 -10.11 9.23
N LYS A 64 6.28 -10.02 9.32
CA LYS A 64 7.21 -10.63 8.34
C LYS A 64 6.91 -12.11 8.10
N ALA A 65 6.44 -12.83 9.13
CA ALA A 65 6.01 -14.22 9.05
C ALA A 65 4.88 -14.44 8.04
N VAL A 66 3.85 -13.57 8.04
CA VAL A 66 2.71 -13.64 7.12
C VAL A 66 3.17 -13.40 5.69
N SER A 67 3.97 -12.34 5.46
CA SER A 67 4.51 -12.05 4.13
C SER A 67 5.34 -13.22 3.61
N LYS A 68 6.24 -13.77 4.43
CA LYS A 68 7.05 -14.95 4.09
C LYS A 68 6.17 -16.15 3.74
N ALA A 69 5.15 -16.44 4.54
CA ALA A 69 4.23 -17.55 4.31
C ALA A 69 3.47 -17.40 2.98
N VAL A 70 2.95 -16.19 2.68
CA VAL A 70 2.25 -15.89 1.41
C VAL A 70 3.15 -16.17 0.21
N TRP A 71 4.40 -15.71 0.25
CA TRP A 71 5.34 -15.91 -0.86
C TRP A 71 5.81 -17.37 -1.01
N GLN A 72 5.87 -18.12 0.09
CA GLN A 72 6.25 -19.54 0.09
C GLN A 72 5.12 -20.51 -0.32
N CYS A 73 3.86 -20.07 -0.27
CA CYS A 73 2.71 -20.85 -0.70
C CYS A 73 2.88 -21.38 -2.14
N LYS A 74 2.57 -22.66 -2.40
CA LYS A 74 2.63 -23.25 -3.76
C LYS A 74 1.34 -22.96 -4.53
N THR A 75 1.17 -21.70 -4.91
CA THR A 75 0.02 -21.23 -5.70
C THR A 75 0.45 -20.36 -6.87
N LEU A 76 -0.49 -20.02 -7.74
CA LEU A 76 -0.24 -19.16 -8.89
C LEU A 76 0.26 -17.78 -8.43
N PRO A 77 1.20 -17.14 -9.16
CA PRO A 77 1.72 -15.81 -8.80
C PRO A 77 0.63 -14.75 -8.56
N LYS A 78 -0.44 -14.79 -9.37
CA LYS A 78 -1.60 -13.90 -9.20
C LYS A 78 -2.30 -14.07 -7.85
N ILE A 79 -2.37 -15.29 -7.33
CA ILE A 79 -2.98 -15.59 -6.03
C ILE A 79 -2.07 -15.10 -4.91
N LYS A 80 -0.74 -15.27 -5.03
CA LYS A 80 0.22 -14.72 -4.06
C LYS A 80 0.13 -13.19 -3.98
N ALA A 81 0.10 -12.53 -5.14
CA ALA A 81 -0.03 -11.08 -5.22
C ALA A 81 -1.36 -10.60 -4.61
N PHE A 82 -2.45 -11.31 -4.86
CA PHE A 82 -3.74 -11.03 -4.23
C PHE A 82 -3.66 -11.17 -2.70
N LEU A 83 -3.20 -12.31 -2.18
CA LEU A 83 -3.07 -12.55 -0.74
C LEU A 83 -2.19 -11.51 -0.06
N TRP A 84 -1.05 -11.17 -0.69
CA TRP A 84 -0.14 -10.16 -0.18
C TRP A 84 -0.80 -8.77 -0.08
N ARG A 85 -1.63 -8.39 -1.07
CA ARG A 85 -2.40 -7.13 -1.05
C ARG A 85 -3.54 -7.13 -0.04
N CYS A 86 -4.02 -8.29 0.39
CA CYS A 86 -5.07 -8.42 1.40
C CYS A 86 -4.54 -8.32 2.85
N CYS A 87 -3.23 -8.49 3.07
CA CYS A 87 -2.65 -8.54 4.41
C CYS A 87 -2.42 -7.16 5.07
N PRO A 88 -2.16 -6.08 4.34
CA PRO A 88 -2.44 -4.71 4.78
C PRO A 88 -3.69 -4.21 4.07
N GLU A 89 -4.17 -3.01 4.40
CA GLU A 89 -5.24 -2.28 3.69
C GLU A 89 -4.81 -1.86 2.26
N GLY A 90 -4.27 -2.80 1.48
CA GLY A 90 -3.76 -2.63 0.14
C GLY A 90 -4.83 -2.82 -0.94
N ILE A 91 -6.02 -3.29 -0.55
CA ILE A 91 -7.22 -3.25 -1.37
C ILE A 91 -7.96 -1.97 -1.00
N PRO A 92 -8.38 -1.15 -1.99
CA PRO A 92 -9.16 0.05 -1.73
C PRO A 92 -10.58 -0.34 -1.29
N SER A 93 -10.75 -0.66 -0.02
CA SER A 93 -12.05 -0.74 0.63
C SER A 93 -12.55 0.67 0.98
N SER A 94 -13.84 0.84 1.22
CA SER A 94 -14.37 2.16 1.58
C SER A 94 -13.70 2.74 2.84
N GLU A 95 -13.44 1.91 3.85
CA GLU A 95 -12.67 2.31 5.04
C GLU A 95 -11.29 2.90 4.66
N GLU A 96 -10.53 2.21 3.81
CA GLU A 96 -9.19 2.64 3.40
C GLU A 96 -9.22 3.88 2.51
N LEU A 97 -10.24 4.00 1.66
CA LEU A 97 -10.46 5.19 0.84
C LEU A 97 -10.85 6.40 1.70
N SER A 98 -11.68 6.19 2.73
CA SER A 98 -12.07 7.21 3.70
C SER A 98 -10.86 7.71 4.50
N CYS A 99 -9.99 6.80 4.95
CA CYS A 99 -8.69 7.12 5.57
C CYS A 99 -7.77 7.96 4.67
N ARG A 100 -7.90 7.84 3.35
CA ARG A 100 -7.15 8.64 2.35
C ARG A 100 -7.90 9.91 1.92
N ASN A 101 -8.85 10.37 2.73
CA ASN A 101 -9.69 11.56 2.47
C ASN A 101 -10.48 11.50 1.15
N CYS A 102 -10.72 10.30 0.60
CA CYS A 102 -11.61 10.14 -0.53
C CYS A 102 -13.07 10.15 -0.02
N LYS A 103 -13.93 10.95 -0.65
CA LYS A 103 -15.37 10.96 -0.31
C LYS A 103 -16.02 9.69 -0.85
N VAL A 104 -16.20 8.70 0.03
CA VAL A 104 -16.87 7.44 -0.25
C VAL A 104 -17.90 7.18 0.84
N ASP A 105 -18.95 6.42 0.50
CA ASP A 105 -19.91 5.94 1.49
C ASP A 105 -19.26 4.82 2.30
N ASP A 106 -19.19 4.96 3.63
CA ASP A 106 -18.52 4.00 4.51
C ASP A 106 -19.22 2.62 4.49
N LEU A 107 -20.50 2.57 4.09
CA LEU A 107 -21.26 1.31 4.02
C LEU A 107 -20.79 0.43 2.86
N CYS A 108 -20.73 -0.88 3.14
CA CYS A 108 -20.45 -1.89 2.14
C CYS A 108 -21.51 -1.89 1.05
N ARG A 109 -21.08 -1.77 -0.20
CA ARG A 109 -21.99 -1.75 -1.37
C ARG A 109 -22.71 -3.07 -1.60
N LEU A 110 -22.27 -4.15 -0.96
CA LEU A 110 -22.83 -5.49 -1.12
C LEU A 110 -23.97 -5.76 -0.13
N CYS A 111 -23.83 -5.34 1.14
CA CYS A 111 -24.83 -5.58 2.18
C CYS A 111 -25.58 -4.32 2.62
N ALA A 112 -25.01 -3.13 2.45
CA ALA A 112 -25.51 -1.85 2.97
C ALA A 112 -25.74 -1.81 4.49
N GLU A 113 -25.19 -2.76 5.25
CA GLU A 113 -25.44 -2.94 6.69
C GLU A 113 -24.20 -2.72 7.57
N ALA A 114 -22.99 -2.85 7.01
CA ALA A 114 -21.74 -2.75 7.75
C ALA A 114 -20.69 -1.94 6.98
N ILE A 115 -19.66 -1.45 7.68
CA ILE A 115 -18.55 -0.71 7.07
C ILE A 115 -17.81 -1.62 6.09
N GLU A 116 -17.47 -1.06 4.92
CA GLU A 116 -16.72 -1.80 3.91
C GLU A 116 -15.23 -1.91 4.30
N THR A 117 -14.90 -3.04 4.92
CA THR A 117 -13.52 -3.43 5.24
C THR A 117 -13.13 -4.67 4.43
N ILE A 118 -11.82 -4.90 4.26
CA ILE A 118 -11.31 -6.12 3.62
C ILE A 118 -11.79 -7.36 4.39
N ASP A 119 -11.78 -7.28 5.73
CA ASP A 119 -12.24 -8.33 6.63
C ASP A 119 -13.74 -8.61 6.41
N HIS A 120 -14.55 -7.57 6.25
CA HIS A 120 -15.96 -7.71 5.93
C HIS A 120 -16.16 -8.40 4.58
N ILE A 121 -15.54 -7.90 3.51
CA ILE A 121 -15.76 -8.42 2.15
C ILE A 121 -15.27 -9.86 2.00
N LEU A 122 -14.13 -10.21 2.60
CA LEU A 122 -13.47 -11.51 2.37
C LEU A 122 -13.76 -12.56 3.46
N LEU A 123 -14.22 -12.17 4.65
CA LEU A 123 -14.52 -13.11 5.74
C LEU A 123 -15.96 -13.03 6.22
N SER A 124 -16.43 -11.86 6.64
CA SER A 124 -17.68 -11.76 7.41
C SER A 124 -18.94 -11.71 6.52
N TYR A 125 -18.82 -11.23 5.29
CA TYR A 125 -19.93 -11.09 4.35
C TYR A 125 -20.52 -12.47 4.01
N PRO A 126 -21.86 -12.67 4.06
CA PRO A 126 -22.49 -13.99 3.92
C PRO A 126 -22.07 -14.76 2.66
N PHE A 127 -21.90 -14.09 1.54
CA PHE A 127 -21.43 -14.72 0.31
C PHE A 127 -19.99 -15.24 0.42
N ALA A 128 -19.09 -14.45 1.01
CA ALA A 128 -17.71 -14.87 1.22
C ALA A 128 -17.64 -16.07 2.17
N ARG A 129 -18.43 -16.06 3.25
CA ARG A 129 -18.58 -17.21 4.16
C ARG A 129 -19.03 -18.46 3.42
N ALA A 130 -20.07 -18.35 2.60
CA ALA A 130 -20.57 -19.46 1.80
C ALA A 130 -19.52 -20.00 0.83
N ALA A 131 -18.76 -19.12 0.18
CA ALA A 131 -17.67 -19.50 -0.72
C ALA A 131 -16.56 -20.27 0.01
N TRP A 132 -16.16 -19.82 1.20
CA TRP A 132 -15.15 -20.51 2.00
C TRP A 132 -15.62 -21.86 2.54
N LEU A 133 -16.89 -21.98 2.94
CA LEU A 133 -17.49 -23.24 3.39
C LEU A 133 -17.70 -24.24 2.22
N GLY A 134 -17.95 -23.73 1.02
CA GLY A 134 -18.12 -24.54 -0.18
C GLY A 134 -16.80 -24.99 -0.81
N ALA A 135 -15.70 -24.27 -0.55
CA ALA A 135 -14.36 -24.75 -0.90
C ALA A 135 -14.03 -25.97 -0.03
N GLN A 136 -13.62 -27.09 -0.64
CA GLN A 136 -13.31 -28.37 0.03
C GLN A 136 -12.15 -28.31 1.05
N MET A 137 -11.73 -27.13 1.49
CA MET A 137 -10.82 -26.97 2.62
C MET A 137 -11.65 -27.01 3.91
N ILE A 138 -11.21 -27.80 4.89
CA ILE A 138 -11.76 -27.80 6.25
C ILE A 138 -11.36 -26.46 6.90
N LEU A 139 -12.05 -25.39 6.52
CA LEU A 139 -11.83 -24.06 7.06
C LEU A 139 -12.87 -23.79 8.12
N VAL A 140 -12.41 -23.63 9.36
CA VAL A 140 -13.22 -23.00 10.39
C VAL A 140 -13.27 -21.52 10.04
N VAL A 141 -14.34 -21.09 9.39
CA VAL A 141 -14.65 -19.68 9.20
C VAL A 141 -15.10 -19.14 10.56
N PRO A 142 -14.40 -18.18 11.16
CA PRO A 142 -14.72 -17.71 12.48
C PRO A 142 -16.08 -16.97 12.48
N PRO A 143 -16.83 -17.01 13.59
CA PRO A 143 -18.14 -16.38 13.68
C PRO A 143 -18.11 -14.86 13.92
N THR A 144 -16.93 -14.23 14.03
CA THR A 144 -16.80 -12.87 14.57
C THR A 144 -16.43 -11.81 13.53
N HIS A 145 -16.91 -10.59 13.78
CA HIS A 145 -16.74 -9.39 12.98
C HIS A 145 -15.37 -8.70 13.18
N ASP A 146 -14.59 -9.09 14.19
CA ASP A 146 -13.34 -8.41 14.59
C ASP A 146 -12.05 -9.15 14.20
N LEU A 147 -12.14 -10.26 13.46
CA LEU A 147 -10.93 -10.98 13.04
C LEU A 147 -10.32 -10.35 11.80
N LYS A 148 -9.07 -9.90 11.95
CA LYS A 148 -8.28 -9.44 10.81
C LYS A 148 -7.94 -10.62 9.90
N LEU A 149 -8.10 -10.41 8.59
CA LEU A 149 -7.87 -11.42 7.57
C LEU A 149 -6.49 -12.08 7.66
N TYR A 150 -5.44 -11.29 7.96
CA TYR A 150 -4.10 -11.84 8.12
C TYR A 150 -3.96 -12.80 9.32
N GLN A 151 -4.70 -12.56 10.41
CA GLN A 151 -4.70 -13.42 11.60
C GLN A 151 -5.35 -14.78 11.28
N TRP A 152 -6.41 -14.76 10.48
CA TRP A 152 -7.07 -15.98 10.03
C TRP A 152 -6.27 -16.74 8.95
N LEU A 153 -5.64 -16.03 8.01
CA LEU A 153 -4.87 -16.63 6.92
C LEU A 153 -3.55 -17.27 7.39
N HIS A 154 -2.89 -16.69 8.39
CA HIS A 154 -1.54 -17.12 8.79
C HIS A 154 -1.46 -18.61 9.22
N PRO A 155 -2.35 -19.14 10.06
CA PRO A 155 -2.37 -20.57 10.39
C PRO A 155 -2.67 -21.45 9.16
N LEU A 156 -3.58 -21.03 8.28
CA LEU A 156 -4.00 -21.83 7.12
C LEU A 156 -2.88 -22.02 6.10
N ILE A 157 -2.12 -20.95 5.84
CA ILE A 157 -0.97 -20.99 4.94
C ILE A 157 0.15 -21.83 5.58
N SER A 158 0.35 -21.71 6.89
CA SER A 158 1.40 -22.44 7.61
C SER A 158 1.12 -23.95 7.73
N ILE A 159 -0.14 -24.37 7.93
CA ILE A 159 -0.54 -25.79 7.98
C ILE A 159 -0.39 -26.43 6.61
N SER A 160 -0.80 -25.72 5.55
CA SER A 160 -0.73 -26.24 4.17
C SER A 160 0.71 -26.30 3.65
N TYR A 161 1.60 -25.45 4.17
CA TYR A 161 2.98 -25.31 3.72
C TYR A 161 3.91 -25.08 4.92
N PRO A 162 4.35 -26.14 5.61
CA PRO A 162 5.32 -26.00 6.68
C PRO A 162 6.60 -25.38 6.11
N THR A 163 6.95 -24.21 6.61
CA THR A 163 8.20 -23.52 6.25
C THR A 163 9.36 -24.39 6.77
N LYS A 164 10.23 -24.85 5.86
CA LYS A 164 11.45 -25.59 6.22
C LYS A 164 12.37 -24.75 7.11
#